data_AF-A0A1V5VDE5-F1
#
_entry.id   AF-A0A1V5VDE5-F1
#
_cell.length_a   1.000
_cell.length_b   1.000
_cell.length_c   1.000
_cell.angle_alpha   90.00
_cell.angle_beta   90.00
_cell.angle_gamma   90.00
#
_symmetry.space_group_name_H-M   'P 1'
#
loop_
_entity.id
_entity.type
_entity.pdbx_description
1 polymer ?
#
loop_
_entity_poly.entity_id
_entity_poly.type
_entity_poly.pdbx_seq_one_letter_code
_entity_poly.pdbx_strand_id
1 'polypeptide(L)'
;MDLKDIRFGIEIETVRQTREKVARAIQSVVGGTVLHTGMPQCHDPWEVTDDRGRKWKVVADGSLTNVDAKYRAEIVSPILVYGDMDQLQEVVRAVRNAGAHISSQCGVHVHLDADAFTAKALVNLAKIVNKQEDLIVKALDVNERRLTSYAKKVNGEFIEKIEKRKPKSKDELNKLWYGYQNQSPTHYDSTRYYVEPEIMWSCCK
;
A
#
# COMPACT_ATOMS: atom_id res chain seq x y z
N MET A 1 3.96 -22.01 -0.56
CA MET A 1 4.47 -20.64 -0.63
C MET A 1 4.83 -20.25 0.78
N ASP A 2 6.10 -19.98 1.05
CA ASP A 2 6.50 -19.38 2.33
C ASP A 2 6.11 -17.89 2.29
N LEU A 3 5.66 -17.35 3.41
CA LEU A 3 5.40 -15.92 3.55
C LEU A 3 6.65 -15.09 3.22
N LYS A 4 7.82 -15.66 3.51
CA LYS A 4 9.12 -15.01 3.27
C LYS A 4 9.47 -14.84 1.80
N ASP A 5 8.80 -15.57 0.91
CA ASP A 5 9.02 -15.51 -0.53
C ASP A 5 8.21 -14.38 -1.20
N ILE A 6 7.26 -13.76 -0.49
CA ILE A 6 6.39 -12.72 -1.05
C ILE A 6 7.17 -11.41 -1.11
N ARG A 7 7.34 -10.89 -2.33
CA ARG A 7 7.84 -9.53 -2.55
C ARG A 7 6.74 -8.52 -2.20
N PHE A 8 7.14 -7.39 -1.64
CA PHE A 8 6.19 -6.36 -1.24
C PHE A 8 6.73 -4.95 -1.45
N GLY A 9 5.85 -3.98 -1.58
CA GLY A 9 6.14 -2.56 -1.46
C GLY A 9 5.39 -1.97 -0.28
N ILE A 10 5.89 -0.90 0.30
CA ILE A 10 5.22 -0.20 1.40
C ILE A 10 5.22 1.30 1.15
N GLU A 11 4.06 1.91 1.41
CA GLU A 11 3.87 3.35 1.44
C GLU A 11 3.57 3.77 2.89
N ILE A 12 4.28 4.80 3.38
CA ILE A 12 4.14 5.29 4.76
C ILE A 12 3.92 6.79 4.74
N GLU A 13 2.71 7.20 5.14
CA GLU A 13 2.34 8.61 5.22
C GLU A 13 2.84 9.23 6.53
N THR A 14 3.40 10.43 6.42
CA THR A 14 3.95 11.21 7.53
C THR A 14 3.67 12.69 7.37
N VAL A 15 3.67 13.39 8.51
CA VAL A 15 3.49 14.83 8.61
C VAL A 15 4.65 15.51 9.37
N ARG A 16 4.64 16.85 9.38
CA ARG A 16 5.53 17.76 10.14
C ARG A 16 6.96 17.93 9.63
N GLN A 17 7.43 17.12 8.69
CA GLN A 17 8.75 17.31 8.08
C GLN A 17 8.64 17.49 6.57
N THR A 18 9.61 18.20 6.00
CA THR A 18 9.70 18.35 4.55
C THR A 18 10.09 17.05 3.88
N ARG A 19 9.65 16.84 2.65
CA ARG A 19 10.02 15.65 1.85
C ARG A 19 11.54 15.49 1.72
N GLU A 20 12.27 16.59 1.56
CA GLU A 20 13.74 16.60 1.61
C GLU A 20 14.28 15.97 2.89
N LYS A 21 13.81 16.43 4.05
CA LYS A 21 14.31 15.97 5.34
C LYS A 21 13.97 14.50 5.60
N VAL A 22 12.79 14.07 5.17
CA VAL A 22 12.41 12.65 5.19
C VAL A 22 13.33 11.84 4.27
N ALA A 23 13.61 12.32 3.04
CA ALA A 23 14.51 11.65 2.11
C ALA A 23 15.94 11.54 2.65
N ARG A 24 16.46 12.58 3.31
CA ARG A 24 17.76 12.54 3.99
C ARG A 24 17.78 11.58 5.18
N ALA A 25 16.67 11.46 5.91
CA ALA A 25 16.54 10.46 6.98
C ALA A 25 16.61 9.03 6.42
N ILE A 26 15.91 8.75 5.31
CA ILE A 26 16.01 7.47 4.60
C ILE A 26 17.46 7.21 4.16
N GLN A 27 18.11 8.19 3.50
CA GLN A 27 19.49 8.10 3.05
C GLN A 27 20.46 7.72 4.19
N SER A 28 20.24 8.24 5.41
CA SER A 28 21.10 7.93 6.55
C SER A 28 21.14 6.45 6.93
N VAL A 29 20.14 5.67 6.50
CA VAL A 29 20.02 4.22 6.74
C VAL A 29 20.41 3.39 5.52
N VAL A 30 19.96 3.80 4.33
CA VAL A 30 20.10 2.99 3.12
C VAL A 30 21.32 3.36 2.26
N GLY A 31 22.03 4.41 2.66
CA GLY A 31 23.18 4.93 1.94
C GLY A 31 22.81 5.68 0.66
N GLY A 32 23.77 5.70 -0.27
CA GLY A 32 23.64 6.26 -1.60
C GLY A 32 23.33 7.76 -1.66
N THR A 33 22.51 8.16 -2.63
CA THR A 33 22.35 9.58 -3.03
C THR A 33 20.89 10.01 -3.03
N VAL A 34 20.65 11.26 -2.64
CA VAL A 34 19.33 11.90 -2.72
C VAL A 34 19.30 12.90 -3.86
N LEU A 35 18.22 12.88 -4.63
CA LEU A 35 17.94 13.79 -5.74
C LEU A 35 16.52 14.37 -5.59
N HIS A 36 16.40 15.69 -5.70
CA HIS A 36 15.10 16.33 -5.91
C HIS A 36 14.75 16.22 -7.40
N THR A 37 13.76 15.39 -7.72
CA THR A 37 13.34 15.19 -9.11
C THR A 37 12.27 16.19 -9.53
N GLY A 38 11.44 16.66 -8.59
CA GLY A 38 10.47 17.74 -8.79
C GLY A 38 9.33 17.44 -9.76
N MET A 39 9.32 16.25 -10.39
CA MET A 39 8.37 15.86 -11.44
C MET A 39 7.69 14.52 -11.13
N PRO A 40 6.34 14.44 -11.18
CA PRO A 40 5.43 15.55 -11.47
C PRO A 40 5.33 16.54 -10.32
N GLN A 41 5.17 17.83 -10.65
CA GLN A 41 5.19 18.93 -9.68
C GLN A 41 4.12 18.80 -8.57
N CYS A 42 2.99 18.17 -8.87
CA CYS A 42 1.93 17.91 -7.88
C CYS A 42 2.40 17.02 -6.71
N HIS A 43 3.37 16.14 -6.95
CA HIS A 43 3.94 15.23 -5.96
C HIS A 43 5.27 15.75 -5.40
N ASP A 44 5.89 16.76 -6.02
CA ASP A 44 7.19 17.32 -5.64
C ASP A 44 8.22 16.25 -5.14
N PRO A 45 8.50 15.23 -5.98
CA PRO A 45 9.19 14.02 -5.55
C PRO A 45 10.67 14.22 -5.23
N TRP A 46 11.09 13.59 -4.14
CA TRP A 46 12.48 13.34 -3.79
C TRP A 46 12.78 11.84 -3.96
N GLU A 47 13.91 11.50 -4.57
CA GLU A 47 14.34 10.11 -4.74
C GLU A 47 15.62 9.85 -3.94
N VAL A 48 15.67 8.71 -3.25
CA VAL A 48 16.88 8.19 -2.61
C VAL A 48 17.26 6.90 -3.34
N THR A 49 18.40 6.93 -4.03
CA THR A 49 18.98 5.71 -4.62
C THR A 49 19.85 5.07 -3.54
N ASP A 50 19.49 3.89 -3.07
CA ASP A 50 20.25 3.15 -2.06
C ASP A 50 21.55 2.56 -2.62
N ASP A 51 22.41 2.02 -1.76
CA ASP A 51 23.69 1.42 -2.17
C ASP A 51 23.54 0.20 -3.10
N ARG A 52 22.33 -0.34 -3.23
CA ARG A 52 21.97 -1.43 -4.15
C ARG A 52 21.37 -0.92 -5.46
N GLY A 53 21.31 0.40 -5.66
CA GLY A 53 20.72 1.02 -6.85
C GLY A 53 19.20 1.02 -6.88
N ARG A 54 18.53 0.63 -5.78
CA ARG A 54 17.07 0.66 -5.68
C ARG A 54 16.60 2.05 -5.25
N LYS A 55 15.39 2.42 -5.68
CA LYS A 55 14.87 3.77 -5.45
C LYS A 55 13.79 3.79 -4.39
N TRP A 56 14.02 4.57 -3.34
CA TRP A 56 12.98 5.06 -2.45
C TRP A 56 12.49 6.41 -2.98
N LYS A 57 11.21 6.70 -2.81
CA LYS A 57 10.65 8.01 -3.14
C LYS A 57 10.02 8.63 -1.91
N VAL A 58 10.04 9.95 -1.85
CA VAL A 58 9.26 10.72 -0.91
C VAL A 58 8.44 11.73 -1.71
N VAL A 59 7.12 11.57 -1.67
CA VAL A 59 6.18 12.33 -2.49
C VAL A 59 5.17 13.09 -1.62
N ALA A 60 4.50 14.07 -2.20
CA ALA A 60 3.39 14.75 -1.57
C ALA A 60 2.14 13.88 -1.71
N ASP A 61 1.50 13.56 -0.59
CA ASP A 61 0.19 12.92 -0.58
C ASP A 61 -0.90 13.98 -0.42
N GLY A 62 -1.80 14.05 -1.40
CA GLY A 62 -2.93 14.97 -1.42
C GLY A 62 -4.03 14.66 -0.39
N SER A 63 -4.05 13.45 0.16
CA SER A 63 -5.03 13.01 1.16
C SER A 63 -4.83 13.70 2.52
N LEU A 64 -3.59 14.08 2.83
CA LEU A 64 -3.17 14.79 4.04
C LEU A 64 -3.46 16.29 3.89
N THR A 65 -4.65 16.68 4.30
CA THR A 65 -5.22 18.04 4.17
C THR A 65 -5.18 18.85 5.47
N ASN A 66 -4.81 18.20 6.58
CA ASN A 66 -4.73 18.82 7.91
C ASN A 66 -3.40 19.55 8.20
N VAL A 67 -2.46 19.55 7.26
CA VAL A 67 -1.16 20.24 7.35
C VAL A 67 -0.84 20.94 6.04
N ASP A 68 0.10 21.88 6.08
CA ASP A 68 0.63 22.54 4.88
C ASP A 68 1.22 21.52 3.88
N ALA A 69 1.07 21.79 2.58
CA ALA A 69 1.54 20.97 1.48
C ALA A 69 3.04 20.64 1.51
N LYS A 70 3.87 21.47 2.16
CA LYS A 70 5.30 21.16 2.34
C LYS A 70 5.58 20.10 3.41
N TYR A 71 4.61 19.83 4.29
CA TYR A 71 4.74 18.90 5.42
C TYR A 71 3.96 17.60 5.25
N ARG A 72 3.28 17.40 4.12
CA ARG A 72 2.66 16.11 3.77
C ARG A 72 3.66 15.28 2.95
N ALA A 73 4.10 14.15 3.51
CA ALA A 73 5.11 13.31 2.90
C ALA A 73 4.69 11.84 2.97
N GLU A 74 4.67 11.17 1.83
CA GLU A 74 4.50 9.73 1.71
C GLU A 74 5.81 9.12 1.24
N ILE A 75 6.30 8.16 2.02
CA ILE A 75 7.50 7.38 1.68
C ILE A 75 7.03 6.20 0.85
N VAL A 76 7.60 6.01 -0.34
CA VAL A 76 7.34 4.86 -1.22
C VAL A 76 8.61 4.03 -1.30
N SER A 77 8.57 2.78 -0.84
CA SER A 77 9.73 1.88 -0.88
C SER A 77 10.02 1.38 -2.30
N PRO A 78 11.25 0.91 -2.58
CA PRO A 78 11.46 -0.02 -3.68
C PRO A 78 10.71 -1.34 -3.41
N ILE A 79 10.75 -2.27 -4.37
CA ILE A 79 10.31 -3.65 -4.10
C ILE A 79 11.25 -4.27 -3.06
N LEU A 80 10.66 -4.72 -1.95
CA LEU A 80 11.31 -5.33 -0.80
C LEU A 80 11.06 -6.84 -0.76
N VAL A 81 11.94 -7.53 -0.06
CA VAL A 81 11.79 -8.94 0.32
C VAL A 81 11.79 -9.07 1.84
N TYR A 82 11.44 -10.25 2.36
CA TYR A 82 11.41 -10.48 3.81
C TYR A 82 12.73 -10.12 4.52
N GLY A 83 13.87 -10.34 3.87
CA GLY A 83 15.19 -9.98 4.40
C GLY A 83 15.45 -8.47 4.55
N ASP A 84 14.63 -7.60 3.93
CA ASP A 84 14.75 -6.15 4.07
C ASP A 84 14.02 -5.61 5.31
N MET A 85 13.33 -6.45 6.09
CA MET A 85 12.48 -6.01 7.20
C MET A 85 13.24 -5.19 8.26
N ASP A 86 14.46 -5.61 8.62
CA ASP A 86 15.26 -4.89 9.62
C ASP A 86 15.67 -3.50 9.12
N GLN A 87 16.11 -3.40 7.85
CA GLN A 87 16.43 -2.11 7.23
C GLN A 87 15.19 -1.20 7.12
N LEU A 88 14.02 -1.76 6.77
CA LEU A 88 12.77 -1.01 6.74
C LEU A 88 12.42 -0.44 8.13
N GLN A 89 12.58 -1.23 9.19
CA GLN A 89 12.35 -0.74 10.55
C GLN A 89 13.33 0.38 10.93
N GLU A 90 14.60 0.27 10.54
CA GLU A 90 15.58 1.34 10.75
C GLU A 90 15.23 2.61 9.98
N VAL A 91 14.74 2.50 8.74
CA VAL A 91 14.22 3.65 7.98
C VAL A 91 13.08 4.34 8.75
N VAL A 92 12.11 3.57 9.26
CA VAL A 92 10.99 4.12 10.06
C VAL A 92 11.51 4.82 11.32
N ARG A 93 12.50 4.23 12.03
CA ARG A 93 13.12 4.83 13.22
C ARG A 93 13.84 6.14 12.86
N ALA A 94 14.62 6.16 11.78
CA ALA A 94 15.35 7.34 11.33
C ALA A 94 14.41 8.49 10.94
N VAL A 95 13.34 8.19 10.21
CA VAL A 95 12.30 9.17 9.82
C VAL A 95 11.62 9.76 11.06
N ARG A 96 11.25 8.92 12.03
CA ARG A 96 10.70 9.37 13.32
C ARG A 96 11.70 10.26 14.07
N ASN A 97 12.96 9.86 14.15
CA ASN A 97 14.01 10.62 14.84
C ASN A 97 14.32 11.95 14.15
N ALA A 98 14.10 12.05 12.83
CA ALA A 98 14.17 13.31 12.09
C ALA A 98 13.01 14.28 12.42
N GLY A 99 12.04 13.85 13.23
CA GLY A 99 10.91 14.64 13.70
C GLY A 99 9.65 14.49 12.86
N ALA A 100 9.57 13.49 11.98
CA ALA A 100 8.34 13.14 11.30
C ALA A 100 7.33 12.57 12.31
N HIS A 101 6.06 12.80 12.05
CA HIS A 101 4.98 12.39 12.94
C HIS A 101 3.79 11.85 12.14
N ILE A 102 2.88 11.17 12.80
CA ILE A 102 1.62 10.74 12.19
C ILE A 102 0.49 11.70 12.58
N SER A 103 -0.57 11.70 11.79
CA SER A 103 -1.84 12.33 12.13
C SER A 103 -2.97 11.31 11.93
N SER A 104 -4.20 11.65 12.33
CA SER A 104 -5.37 10.80 12.08
C SER A 104 -5.70 10.58 10.59
N GLN A 105 -5.11 11.36 9.69
CA GLN A 105 -5.24 11.16 8.25
C GLN A 105 -4.20 10.19 7.69
N CYS A 106 -3.09 9.96 8.40
CA CYS A 106 -2.00 9.12 7.90
C CYS A 106 -2.41 7.65 7.78
N GLY A 107 -2.05 7.03 6.66
CA GLY A 107 -2.16 5.61 6.36
C GLY A 107 -0.82 4.91 6.19
N VAL A 108 -0.89 3.58 6.10
CA VAL A 108 0.20 2.71 5.63
C VAL A 108 -0.38 1.79 4.58
N HIS A 109 0.22 1.74 3.40
CA HIS A 109 -0.19 0.84 2.32
C HIS A 109 0.85 -0.26 2.17
N VAL A 110 0.41 -1.51 2.09
CA VAL A 110 1.28 -2.66 1.84
C VAL A 110 0.84 -3.30 0.54
N HIS A 111 1.69 -3.23 -0.46
CA HIS A 111 1.48 -3.84 -1.77
C HIS A 111 2.15 -5.21 -1.78
N LEU A 112 1.39 -6.26 -2.07
CA LEU A 112 1.94 -7.60 -2.23
C LEU A 112 2.04 -7.94 -3.72
N ASP A 113 3.11 -8.60 -4.10
CA ASP A 113 3.29 -9.11 -5.45
C ASP A 113 2.20 -10.13 -5.80
N ALA A 114 1.38 -9.80 -6.80
CA ALA A 114 0.23 -10.60 -7.21
C ALA A 114 0.63 -11.92 -7.89
N ASP A 115 1.85 -12.03 -8.42
CA ASP A 115 2.33 -13.25 -9.08
C ASP A 115 2.49 -14.41 -8.10
N ALA A 116 2.74 -14.09 -6.83
CA ALA A 116 2.85 -15.08 -5.76
C ALA A 116 1.53 -15.84 -5.53
N PHE A 117 0.38 -15.24 -5.88
CA PHE A 117 -0.93 -15.78 -5.52
C PHE A 117 -1.62 -16.51 -6.68
N THR A 118 -2.13 -17.71 -6.41
CA THR A 118 -3.05 -18.43 -7.30
C THR A 118 -4.49 -17.97 -7.10
N ALA A 119 -5.38 -18.21 -8.07
CA ALA A 119 -6.82 -17.92 -7.92
C ALA A 119 -7.42 -18.56 -6.65
N LYS A 120 -6.99 -19.77 -6.31
CA LYS A 120 -7.39 -20.45 -5.07
C LYS A 120 -6.89 -19.71 -3.81
N ALA A 121 -5.63 -19.26 -3.80
CA ALA A 121 -5.07 -18.51 -2.68
C ALA A 121 -5.82 -17.19 -2.47
N LEU A 122 -6.12 -16.50 -3.57
CA LEU A 122 -6.88 -15.26 -3.59
C LEU A 122 -8.31 -15.44 -3.06
N VAL A 123 -9.02 -16.47 -3.52
CA VAL A 123 -10.36 -16.83 -2.99
C VAL A 123 -10.31 -17.13 -1.50
N ASN A 124 -9.31 -17.89 -1.04
CA ASN A 124 -9.17 -18.21 0.37
C ASN A 124 -8.90 -16.96 1.20
N LEU A 125 -8.08 -16.06 0.69
CA LEU A 125 -7.75 -14.80 1.35
C LEU A 125 -8.99 -13.93 1.54
N ALA A 126 -9.79 -13.73 0.49
CA ALA A 126 -11.07 -13.00 0.56
C ALA A 126 -12.00 -13.60 1.64
N LYS A 127 -12.16 -14.94 1.64
CA LYS A 127 -12.98 -15.62 2.65
C LYS A 127 -12.45 -15.48 4.08
N ILE A 128 -11.13 -15.56 4.27
CA ILE A 128 -10.51 -15.40 5.59
C ILE A 128 -10.74 -13.99 6.10
N VAL A 129 -10.51 -12.98 5.25
CA VAL A 129 -10.72 -11.58 5.63
C VAL A 129 -12.18 -11.32 5.92
N ASN A 130 -13.12 -11.76 5.07
CA ASN A 130 -14.55 -11.67 5.36
C ASN A 130 -14.93 -12.29 6.71
N LYS A 131 -14.41 -13.48 7.02
CA LYS A 131 -14.71 -14.18 8.28
C LYS A 131 -14.13 -13.47 9.51
N GLN A 132 -12.96 -12.84 9.37
CA GLN A 132 -12.23 -12.21 10.48
C GLN A 132 -12.35 -10.69 10.49
N GLU A 133 -13.17 -10.12 9.60
CA GLU A 133 -13.17 -8.70 9.28
C GLU A 133 -13.35 -7.82 10.52
N ASP A 134 -14.33 -8.14 11.37
CA ASP A 134 -14.58 -7.38 12.59
C ASP A 134 -13.41 -7.43 13.58
N LEU A 135 -12.68 -8.55 13.64
CA LEU A 135 -11.48 -8.67 14.46
C LEU A 135 -10.32 -7.89 13.87
N ILE A 136 -10.13 -7.92 12.56
CA ILE A 136 -9.08 -7.15 11.86
C ILE A 136 -9.31 -5.65 12.04
N VAL A 137 -10.55 -5.19 11.79
CA VAL A 137 -10.95 -3.80 11.95
C VAL A 137 -10.73 -3.31 13.38
N LYS A 138 -11.09 -4.14 14.37
CA LYS A 138 -10.89 -3.82 15.78
C LYS A 138 -9.42 -3.85 16.19
N ALA A 139 -8.64 -4.81 15.71
CA ALA A 139 -7.22 -4.97 16.07
C ALA A 139 -6.35 -3.85 15.50
N LEU A 140 -6.69 -3.37 14.30
CA LEU A 140 -6.00 -2.26 13.63
C LEU A 140 -6.55 -0.88 14.00
N ASP A 141 -7.55 -0.82 14.87
CA ASP A 141 -8.24 0.42 15.28
C ASP A 141 -8.63 1.30 14.07
N VAL A 142 -9.24 0.66 13.06
CA VAL A 142 -9.53 1.34 11.79
C VAL A 142 -10.56 2.43 12.00
N ASN A 143 -10.21 3.64 11.58
CA ASN A 143 -11.08 4.82 11.69
C ASN A 143 -12.45 4.60 11.00
N GLU A 144 -13.55 4.89 11.71
CA GLU A 144 -14.93 4.72 11.18
C GLU A 144 -15.19 5.46 9.87
N ARG A 145 -14.59 6.65 9.70
CA ARG A 145 -14.69 7.40 8.43
C ARG A 145 -14.04 6.63 7.29
N ARG A 146 -12.92 5.92 7.54
CA ARG A 146 -12.29 5.05 6.54
C ARG A 146 -13.18 3.84 6.24
N LEU A 147 -13.81 3.24 7.26
CA LEU A 147 -14.73 2.10 7.07
C LEU A 147 -15.95 2.43 6.20
N THR A 148 -16.42 3.67 6.23
CA THR A 148 -17.56 4.12 5.42
C THR A 148 -17.19 4.57 4.01
N SER A 149 -15.89 4.70 3.70
CA SER A 149 -15.39 5.27 2.44
C SER A 149 -14.38 4.38 1.74
N TYR A 150 -13.16 4.30 2.29
CA TYR A 150 -11.97 3.74 1.64
C TYR A 150 -11.64 2.30 2.06
N ALA A 151 -12.20 1.83 3.18
CA ALA A 151 -11.97 0.52 3.76
C ALA A 151 -13.32 -0.14 4.10
N LYS A 152 -14.22 -0.22 3.12
CA LYS A 152 -15.57 -0.77 3.33
C LYS A 152 -15.50 -2.24 3.67
N LYS A 153 -16.46 -2.71 4.46
CA LYS A 153 -16.59 -4.13 4.73
C LYS A 153 -16.77 -4.94 3.45
N VAL A 154 -16.19 -6.12 3.39
CA VAL A 154 -16.29 -7.09 2.30
C VAL A 154 -17.72 -7.17 1.80
N ASN A 155 -17.90 -7.09 0.49
CA ASN A 155 -19.22 -7.26 -0.09
C ASN A 155 -19.69 -8.73 0.06
N GLY A 156 -20.71 -8.96 0.87
CA GLY A 156 -21.30 -10.29 1.06
C GLY A 156 -21.75 -10.94 -0.25
N GLU A 157 -22.24 -10.16 -1.21
CA GLU A 157 -22.62 -10.69 -2.54
C GLU A 157 -21.41 -11.24 -3.31
N PHE A 158 -20.23 -10.63 -3.15
CA PHE A 158 -19.02 -11.10 -3.79
C PHE A 158 -18.60 -12.46 -3.23
N ILE A 159 -18.63 -12.61 -1.90
CA ILE A 159 -18.34 -13.89 -1.24
C ILE A 159 -19.34 -14.97 -1.67
N GLU A 160 -20.63 -14.64 -1.74
CA GLU A 160 -21.64 -15.57 -2.26
C GLU A 160 -21.35 -16.00 -3.71
N LYS A 161 -20.96 -15.05 -4.57
CA LYS A 161 -20.60 -15.33 -5.97
C LYS A 161 -19.39 -16.27 -6.05
N ILE A 162 -18.37 -16.04 -5.22
CA ILE A 162 -17.21 -16.94 -5.09
C ILE A 162 -17.66 -18.34 -4.67
N GLU A 163 -18.48 -18.47 -3.63
CA GLU A 163 -18.90 -19.78 -3.10
C GLU A 163 -19.74 -20.56 -4.11
N LYS A 164 -20.64 -19.87 -4.83
CA LYS A 164 -21.50 -20.46 -5.85
C LYS A 164 -20.71 -20.88 -7.08
N ARG A 165 -19.85 -20.00 -7.63
CA ARG A 165 -19.14 -20.25 -8.91
C ARG A 165 -17.81 -20.99 -8.77
N LYS A 166 -17.16 -20.92 -7.60
CA LYS A 166 -15.88 -21.59 -7.30
C LYS A 166 -14.80 -21.35 -8.38
N PRO A 167 -14.44 -20.07 -8.64
CA PRO A 167 -13.55 -19.71 -9.73
C PRO A 167 -12.19 -20.43 -9.64
N LYS A 168 -11.66 -20.84 -10.78
CA LYS A 168 -10.41 -21.62 -10.91
C LYS A 168 -9.26 -20.81 -11.50
N SER A 169 -9.55 -19.66 -12.10
CA SER A 169 -8.55 -18.76 -12.70
C SER A 169 -8.66 -17.33 -12.16
N LYS A 170 -7.57 -16.55 -12.34
CA LYS A 170 -7.57 -15.13 -11.98
C LYS A 170 -8.58 -14.34 -12.84
N ASP A 171 -8.76 -14.73 -14.10
CA ASP A 171 -9.76 -14.12 -15.00
C ASP A 171 -11.21 -14.35 -14.55
N GLU A 172 -11.54 -15.57 -14.09
CA GLU A 172 -12.87 -15.83 -13.55
C GLU A 172 -13.11 -15.02 -12.28
N LEU A 173 -12.11 -14.89 -11.42
CA LEU A 173 -12.18 -14.07 -10.22
C LEU A 173 -12.33 -12.58 -10.56
N ASN A 174 -11.59 -12.08 -11.56
CA ASN A 174 -11.69 -10.72 -12.08
C ASN A 174 -13.12 -10.40 -12.55
N LYS A 175 -13.72 -11.26 -13.38
CA LYS A 175 -15.11 -11.11 -13.83
C LYS A 175 -16.11 -11.11 -12.67
N LEU A 176 -15.86 -11.92 -11.63
CA LEU A 176 -16.71 -11.95 -10.45
C LEU A 176 -16.60 -10.68 -9.62
N TRP A 177 -15.40 -10.10 -9.54
CA TRP A 177 -15.14 -8.86 -8.82
C TRP A 177 -15.78 -7.66 -9.51
N TYR A 178 -15.45 -7.44 -10.79
CA TYR A 178 -15.88 -6.26 -11.54
C TYR A 178 -17.26 -6.40 -12.19
N GLY A 179 -17.77 -7.63 -12.32
CA GLY A 179 -18.97 -7.94 -13.12
C GLY A 179 -18.72 -8.06 -14.63
N TYR A 180 -17.50 -7.74 -15.09
CA TYR A 180 -17.03 -7.88 -16.47
C TYR A 180 -15.52 -8.16 -16.48
N GLN A 181 -14.95 -8.53 -17.63
CA GLN A 181 -13.50 -8.69 -17.73
C GLN A 181 -12.84 -7.31 -17.73
N ASN A 182 -12.14 -6.96 -16.65
CA ASN A 182 -11.41 -5.71 -16.53
C ASN A 182 -9.90 -5.97 -16.58
N GLN A 183 -9.28 -5.61 -17.70
CA GLN A 183 -7.83 -5.74 -17.89
C GLN A 183 -7.06 -4.46 -17.58
N SER A 184 -7.76 -3.33 -17.46
CA SER A 184 -7.18 -2.01 -17.30
C SER A 184 -7.90 -1.26 -16.19
N PRO A 185 -7.78 -1.73 -14.93
CA PRO A 185 -8.45 -1.09 -13.82
C PRO A 185 -7.95 0.34 -13.63
N THR A 186 -8.88 1.25 -13.38
CA THR A 186 -8.54 2.63 -13.10
C THR A 186 -8.02 2.78 -11.68
N HIS A 187 -7.12 3.73 -11.47
CA HIS A 187 -6.52 3.93 -10.15
C HIS A 187 -7.58 4.31 -9.09
N TYR A 188 -8.64 5.04 -9.46
CA TYR A 188 -9.72 5.43 -8.55
C TYR A 188 -11.02 4.66 -8.81
N ASP A 189 -10.93 3.34 -9.02
CA ASP A 189 -12.09 2.49 -9.20
C ASP A 189 -12.82 2.24 -7.87
N SER A 190 -14.15 2.39 -7.83
CA SER A 190 -14.93 2.26 -6.60
C SER A 190 -14.93 0.85 -6.01
N THR A 191 -14.60 -0.16 -6.82
CA THR A 191 -14.46 -1.55 -6.40
C THR A 191 -13.19 -1.80 -5.59
N ARG A 192 -12.29 -0.81 -5.44
CA ARG A 192 -11.01 -0.92 -4.72
C ARG A 192 -11.09 -0.70 -3.21
N TYR A 193 -12.18 -0.10 -2.72
CA TYR A 193 -12.26 0.44 -1.37
C TYR A 193 -12.88 -0.53 -0.35
N TYR A 194 -12.30 -1.72 -0.21
CA TYR A 194 -12.78 -2.76 0.71
C TYR A 194 -11.67 -3.24 1.66
N VAL A 195 -12.00 -3.74 2.86
CA VAL A 195 -11.05 -4.31 3.85
C VAL A 195 -10.41 -5.62 3.35
N GLU A 196 -10.90 -6.15 2.23
CA GLU A 196 -10.20 -7.22 1.53
C GLU A 196 -8.86 -6.72 1.00
N PRO A 197 -7.81 -7.55 1.01
CA PRO A 197 -6.61 -7.25 0.25
C PRO A 197 -7.07 -6.96 -1.16
N GLU A 198 -6.63 -5.84 -1.71
CA GLU A 198 -6.86 -5.56 -3.11
C GLU A 198 -6.21 -6.67 -3.92
N ILE A 199 -7.01 -7.65 -4.32
CA ILE A 199 -6.60 -8.76 -5.19
C ILE A 199 -6.58 -8.26 -6.64
N MET A 200 -6.16 -7.03 -6.91
CA MET A 200 -6.37 -6.45 -8.23
C MET A 200 -5.18 -5.66 -8.74
N TRP A 201 -4.31 -6.42 -9.41
CA TRP A 201 -3.91 -6.16 -10.80
C TRP A 201 -3.40 -4.75 -11.12
N SER A 202 -2.71 -4.13 -10.17
CA SER A 202 -1.80 -3.01 -10.48
C SER A 202 -0.54 -3.48 -11.23
N CYS A 203 -0.34 -4.79 -11.41
CA CYS A 203 0.81 -5.41 -12.09
C CYS A 203 0.74 -5.43 -13.63
N CYS A 204 -0.20 -4.75 -14.28
CA CYS A 204 -0.07 -4.44 -15.71
C CYS A 204 0.40 -2.99 -15.90
N LYS A 205 1.64 -2.73 -15.53
CA LYS A 205 2.53 -1.79 -16.23
C LYS A 205 3.92 -2.39 -16.33
#